data_AF-A0A316MCM9-F1
#
_entry.id   AF-A0A316MCM9-F1
#
_cell.length_a   1.000
_cell.length_b   1.000
_cell.length_c   1.000
_cell.angle_alpha   90.00
_cell.angle_beta   90.00
_cell.angle_gamma   90.00
#
_symmetry.space_group_name_H-M   'P 1'
#
loop_
_entity.id
_entity.type
_entity.pdbx_description
1 polymer ?
#
loop_
_entity_poly.entity_id
_entity_poly.type
_entity_poly.pdbx_seq_one_letter_code
_entity_poly.pdbx_strand_id
1 'polypeptide(L)'
;MSKRQYHIFYLMMQADGIYEKSVEIHEVKRHLPIPSGSVSLYYALWPEYRRKSLFRKKPKEWKVLELQKELEKLKGRAECDYDCWEMLYSRQFQEKAWPMAAQDLPFCILQAWLYAQRPFDTLYLPEEWNQGMQDAEQLMELLIPYLPRLKQVVWTGEEGTVSESLQNYLYEEYGMILLFDRRIPDGAVVIRRAQAWKFLDATVKNGYNTLVHYGNIRRI
;
A
#
# COMPACT_ATOMS: atom_id res chain seq x y z
N MET A 1 -24.32 11.70 -1.07
CA MET A 1 -22.91 11.79 -1.52
C MET A 1 -22.52 10.46 -2.14
N SER A 2 -21.98 10.46 -3.36
CA SER A 2 -21.44 9.23 -3.97
C SER A 2 -20.26 8.73 -3.14
N LYS A 3 -20.16 7.42 -2.91
CA LYS A 3 -18.98 6.82 -2.25
C LYS A 3 -17.76 7.03 -3.15
N ARG A 4 -16.64 7.49 -2.59
CA ARG A 4 -15.40 7.67 -3.36
C ARG A 4 -14.87 6.30 -3.79
N GLN A 5 -14.42 6.17 -5.03
CA GLN A 5 -13.76 4.96 -5.52
C GLN A 5 -12.36 5.34 -6.00
N TYR A 6 -11.35 4.69 -5.41
CA TYR A 6 -9.95 4.87 -5.76
C TYR A 6 -9.48 3.67 -6.58
N HIS A 7 -8.65 3.93 -7.60
CA HIS A 7 -8.10 2.91 -8.49
C HIS A 7 -6.58 2.98 -8.40
N ILE A 8 -5.96 1.93 -7.87
CA ILE A 8 -4.50 1.87 -7.65
C ILE A 8 -3.93 0.73 -8.46
N PHE A 9 -2.84 1.02 -9.18
CA PHE A 9 -2.08 0.00 -9.89
C PHE A 9 -0.82 -0.37 -9.12
N TYR A 10 -0.59 -1.67 -8.89
CA TYR A 10 0.54 -2.20 -8.14
C TYR A 10 1.37 -3.18 -8.98
N LEU A 11 2.62 -2.81 -9.27
CA LEU A 11 3.53 -3.64 -10.04
C LEU A 11 4.42 -4.48 -9.13
N MET A 12 4.39 -5.79 -9.32
CA MET A 12 5.18 -6.74 -8.53
C MET A 12 6.19 -7.48 -9.40
N MET A 13 7.30 -7.94 -8.83
CA MET A 13 8.15 -8.93 -9.52
C MET A 13 7.48 -10.30 -9.56
N GLN A 14 7.53 -10.95 -10.72
CA GLN A 14 7.23 -12.36 -10.89
C GLN A 14 8.48 -13.19 -10.61
N ALA A 15 8.37 -14.19 -9.73
CA ALA A 15 9.39 -15.21 -9.61
C ALA A 15 9.37 -16.11 -10.87
N ASP A 16 10.54 -16.33 -11.47
CA ASP A 16 10.75 -17.30 -12.57
C ASP A 16 9.88 -17.11 -13.84
N GLY A 17 9.37 -15.89 -14.09
CA GLY A 17 8.66 -15.57 -15.33
C GLY A 17 9.59 -15.45 -16.53
N ILE A 18 9.15 -15.87 -17.73
CA ILE A 18 9.82 -15.56 -19.00
C ILE A 18 8.99 -14.49 -19.71
N TYR A 19 9.63 -13.37 -20.09
CA TYR A 19 8.98 -12.36 -20.92
C TYR A 19 8.80 -12.89 -22.35
N GLU A 20 7.62 -13.43 -22.66
CA GLU A 20 7.24 -13.86 -24.02
C GLU A 20 6.11 -13.03 -24.62
N LYS A 21 5.35 -12.30 -23.78
CA LYS A 21 4.17 -11.50 -24.15
C LYS A 21 4.13 -10.20 -23.33
N SER A 22 3.31 -9.25 -23.74
CA SER A 22 3.03 -8.02 -22.97
C SER A 22 2.55 -8.37 -21.56
N VAL A 23 3.00 -7.60 -20.56
CA VAL A 23 2.57 -7.77 -19.17
C VAL A 23 1.06 -7.52 -19.06
N GLU A 24 0.32 -8.47 -18.51
CA GLU A 24 -1.13 -8.37 -18.29
C GLU A 24 -1.42 -7.64 -16.97
N ILE A 25 -2.51 -6.85 -16.98
CA ILE A 25 -3.05 -6.19 -15.79
C ILE A 25 -4.22 -7.03 -15.31
N HIS A 26 -4.25 -7.31 -14.01
CA HIS A 26 -5.28 -8.09 -13.35
C HIS A 26 -5.92 -7.27 -12.24
N GLU A 27 -7.19 -7.49 -11.96
CA GLU A 27 -7.89 -6.89 -10.83
C GLU A 27 -7.92 -7.85 -9.64
N VAL A 28 -7.63 -7.34 -8.44
CA VAL A 28 -7.94 -8.04 -7.20
C VAL A 28 -9.45 -7.98 -6.98
N LYS A 29 -10.13 -9.12 -7.10
CA LYS A 29 -11.61 -9.23 -7.02
C LYS A 29 -12.24 -8.59 -5.77
N ARG A 30 -11.49 -8.49 -4.67
CA ARG A 30 -11.97 -7.91 -3.42
C ARG A 30 -11.57 -6.44 -3.37
N HIS A 31 -12.56 -5.55 -3.43
CA HIS A 31 -12.38 -4.14 -3.12
C HIS A 31 -12.01 -3.96 -1.65
N LEU A 32 -11.09 -3.04 -1.38
CA LEU A 32 -10.69 -2.68 -0.03
C LEU A 32 -11.59 -1.56 0.49
N PRO A 33 -12.40 -1.80 1.53
CA PRO A 33 -13.25 -0.76 2.08
C PRO A 33 -12.44 0.31 2.83
N ILE A 34 -12.89 1.56 2.73
CA ILE A 34 -12.42 2.72 3.49
C ILE A 34 -13.64 3.47 4.05
N PRO A 35 -13.50 4.36 5.05
CA PRO A 35 -14.65 5.02 5.67
C PRO A 35 -15.60 5.73 4.69
N SER A 36 -15.07 6.38 3.65
CA SER A 36 -15.82 7.17 2.68
C SER A 36 -16.01 6.49 1.31
N GLY A 37 -15.67 5.19 1.19
CA GLY A 37 -15.52 4.60 -0.13
C GLY A 37 -14.88 3.21 -0.19
N SER A 38 -14.20 2.96 -1.30
CA SER A 38 -13.40 1.75 -1.51
C SER A 38 -12.20 1.98 -2.42
N VAL A 39 -11.21 1.10 -2.32
CA VAL A 39 -10.07 1.02 -3.24
C VAL A 39 -10.19 -0.25 -4.07
N SER A 40 -10.16 -0.09 -5.38
CA SER A 40 -9.93 -1.17 -6.35
C SER A 40 -8.43 -1.29 -6.61
N LEU A 41 -7.91 -2.51 -6.48
CA LEU A 41 -6.50 -2.79 -6.72
C LEU A 41 -6.33 -3.53 -8.04
N TYR A 42 -5.54 -2.95 -8.92
CA TYR A 42 -5.06 -3.59 -10.14
C TYR A 42 -3.59 -3.93 -9.95
N TYR A 43 -3.14 -5.01 -10.55
CA TYR A 43 -1.75 -5.42 -10.43
C TYR A 43 -1.24 -6.10 -11.69
N ALA A 44 0.08 -6.09 -11.81
CA ALA A 44 0.79 -6.78 -12.87
C ALA A 44 2.01 -7.50 -12.29
N LEU A 45 2.44 -8.55 -12.98
CA LEU A 45 3.61 -9.33 -12.61
C LEU A 45 4.72 -9.07 -13.63
N TRP A 46 5.75 -8.37 -13.19
CA TRP A 46 6.93 -8.08 -13.98
C TRP A 46 7.85 -9.30 -14.07
N PRO A 47 8.08 -9.86 -15.27
CA PRO A 47 8.90 -11.04 -15.39
C PRO A 47 10.39 -10.74 -15.21
N GLU A 48 11.11 -11.73 -14.66
CA GLU A 48 12.55 -11.74 -14.75
C GLU A 48 12.98 -11.91 -16.21
N TYR A 49 13.88 -11.06 -16.70
CA TYR A 49 14.34 -11.20 -18.08
C TYR A 49 15.27 -12.42 -18.20
N ARG A 50 14.73 -13.51 -18.74
CA ARG A 50 15.47 -14.70 -19.17
C ARG A 50 15.29 -14.85 -20.67
N ARG A 51 16.18 -14.25 -21.46
CA ARG A 51 16.23 -14.54 -22.91
C ARG A 51 16.47 -16.04 -23.08
N LYS A 52 15.69 -16.73 -23.93
CA LYS A 52 15.89 -18.14 -24.29
C LYS A 52 17.36 -18.36 -24.69
N SER A 53 18.16 -18.87 -23.76
CA SER A 53 19.53 -19.31 -23.99
C SER A 53 19.51 -20.81 -23.88
N LEU A 54 19.73 -21.50 -25.00
CA LEU A 54 19.86 -22.96 -25.04
C LEU A 54 21.04 -23.47 -24.19
N PHE A 55 21.94 -22.59 -23.72
CA PHE A 55 23.21 -23.02 -23.13
C PHE A 55 23.70 -22.30 -21.85
N ARG A 56 22.93 -21.41 -21.19
CA ARG A 56 23.35 -20.88 -19.85
C ARG A 56 22.21 -20.24 -19.03
N LYS A 57 22.00 -20.77 -17.82
CA LYS A 57 21.04 -20.34 -16.77
C LYS A 57 21.54 -19.14 -15.95
N LYS A 58 21.82 -17.98 -16.54
CA LYS A 58 21.99 -16.75 -15.75
C LYS A 58 20.96 -15.70 -16.18
N PRO A 59 20.19 -15.12 -15.23
CA PRO A 59 19.32 -13.99 -15.53
C PRO A 59 20.16 -12.88 -16.16
N LYS A 60 19.60 -12.20 -17.17
CA LYS A 60 20.24 -11.01 -17.75
C LYS A 60 19.37 -9.82 -17.36
N GLU A 61 19.97 -8.74 -16.91
CA GLU A 61 19.21 -7.55 -16.53
C GLU A 61 18.49 -6.95 -17.74
N TRP A 62 17.33 -6.35 -17.49
CA TRP A 62 16.64 -5.55 -18.49
C TRP A 62 17.54 -4.39 -18.91
N LYS A 63 17.60 -4.08 -20.20
CA LYS A 63 18.17 -2.80 -20.62
C LYS A 63 17.25 -1.68 -20.12
N VAL A 64 17.83 -0.67 -19.46
CA VAL A 64 17.08 0.45 -18.87
C VAL A 64 16.10 1.08 -19.85
N LEU A 65 16.50 1.32 -21.10
CA LEU A 65 15.61 1.89 -22.13
C LEU A 65 14.44 0.98 -22.52
N GLU A 66 14.66 -0.33 -22.58
CA GLU A 66 13.60 -1.31 -22.88
C GLU A 66 12.62 -1.40 -21.70
N LEU A 67 13.15 -1.43 -20.47
CA LEU A 67 12.37 -1.41 -19.23
C LEU A 67 11.51 -0.14 -19.14
N GLN A 68 12.11 1.03 -19.33
CA GLN A 68 11.38 2.30 -19.31
C GLN A 68 10.26 2.33 -20.36
N LYS A 69 10.55 1.87 -21.59
CA LYS A 69 9.54 1.83 -22.65
C LYS A 69 8.35 0.92 -22.29
N GLU A 70 8.62 -0.27 -21.74
CA GLU A 70 7.54 -1.19 -21.37
C GLU A 70 6.79 -0.72 -20.11
N LEU A 71 7.47 -0.07 -19.16
CA LEU A 71 6.84 0.58 -18.01
C LEU A 71 5.89 1.70 -18.43
N GLU A 72 6.30 2.58 -19.35
CA GLU A 72 5.45 3.68 -19.86
C GLU A 72 4.21 3.14 -20.59
N LYS A 73 4.35 2.07 -21.38
CA LYS A 73 3.19 1.40 -21.99
C LYS A 73 2.26 0.81 -20.96
N LEU A 74 2.81 0.17 -19.92
CA LEU A 74 2.02 -0.46 -18.86
C LEU A 74 1.28 0.61 -18.05
N LYS A 75 1.94 1.72 -17.75
CA LYS A 75 1.37 2.89 -17.09
C LYS A 75 0.22 3.48 -17.93
N GLY A 76 0.46 3.75 -19.21
CA GLY A 76 -0.60 4.28 -20.10
C GLY A 76 -1.81 3.36 -20.19
N ARG A 77 -1.62 2.04 -20.17
CA ARG A 77 -2.74 1.08 -20.10
C ARG A 77 -3.45 1.11 -18.75
N ALA A 78 -2.72 1.17 -17.64
CA ALA A 78 -3.31 1.28 -16.31
C ALA A 78 -4.17 2.55 -16.17
N GLU A 79 -3.67 3.67 -16.69
CA GLU A 79 -4.38 4.96 -16.70
C GLU A 79 -5.61 4.93 -17.62
N CYS A 80 -5.47 4.53 -18.89
CA CYS A 80 -6.56 4.61 -19.86
C CYS A 80 -7.62 3.51 -19.73
N ASP A 81 -7.21 2.28 -19.40
CA ASP A 81 -8.13 1.13 -19.43
C ASP A 81 -8.78 0.88 -18.05
N TYR A 82 -8.16 1.38 -16.96
CA TYR A 82 -8.56 1.06 -15.57
C TYR A 82 -8.66 2.28 -14.65
N ASP A 83 -8.51 3.50 -15.18
CA ASP A 83 -8.53 4.76 -14.45
C ASP A 83 -7.52 4.82 -13.27
N CYS A 84 -6.41 4.09 -13.38
CA CYS A 84 -5.38 4.06 -12.34
C CYS A 84 -4.37 5.19 -12.53
N TRP A 85 -4.54 6.28 -11.80
CA TRP A 85 -3.62 7.43 -11.82
C TRP A 85 -2.41 7.27 -10.88
N GLU A 86 -2.51 6.34 -9.93
CA GLU A 86 -1.47 6.04 -8.95
C GLU A 86 -0.83 4.68 -9.25
N MET A 87 0.49 4.68 -9.44
CA MET A 87 1.28 3.49 -9.75
C MET A 87 2.33 3.24 -8.67
N LEU A 88 2.20 2.11 -7.99
CA LEU A 88 3.06 1.69 -6.90
C LEU A 88 3.90 0.49 -7.34
N TYR A 89 5.15 0.45 -6.89
CA TYR A 89 6.08 -0.63 -7.16
C TYR A 89 6.34 -1.43 -5.89
N SER A 90 6.37 -2.76 -6.02
CA SER A 90 6.83 -3.58 -4.91
C SER A 90 8.31 -3.32 -4.64
N ARG A 91 8.70 -3.45 -3.37
CA ARG A 91 10.10 -3.29 -2.96
C ARG A 91 11.04 -4.19 -3.76
N GLN A 92 10.63 -5.43 -4.04
CA GLN A 92 11.41 -6.35 -4.84
C GLN A 92 11.60 -5.85 -6.29
N PHE A 93 10.61 -5.19 -6.87
CA PHE A 93 10.72 -4.58 -8.19
C PHE A 93 11.69 -3.40 -8.18
N GLN A 94 11.56 -2.52 -7.18
CA GLN A 94 12.46 -1.38 -7.00
C GLN A 94 13.91 -1.84 -6.83
N GLU A 95 14.15 -2.88 -6.03
CA GLU A 95 15.51 -3.39 -5.77
C GLU A 95 16.13 -4.12 -6.97
N LYS A 96 15.35 -4.90 -7.73
CA LYS A 96 15.88 -5.80 -8.77
C LYS A 96 15.79 -5.27 -10.19
N ALA A 97 14.82 -4.41 -10.48
CA ALA A 97 14.52 -3.99 -11.85
C ALA A 97 14.62 -2.48 -12.01
N TRP A 98 14.07 -1.71 -11.08
CA TRP A 98 13.95 -0.26 -11.23
C TRP A 98 14.31 0.50 -9.96
N PRO A 99 15.62 0.68 -9.66
CA PRO A 99 16.07 1.40 -8.49
C PRO A 99 15.62 2.86 -8.55
N MET A 100 14.64 3.19 -7.72
CA MET A 100 14.10 4.55 -7.56
C MET A 100 14.05 4.92 -6.08
N ALA A 101 13.84 6.21 -5.81
CA ALA A 101 13.54 6.66 -4.45
C ALA A 101 12.31 5.92 -3.89
N ALA A 102 12.26 5.76 -2.57
CA ALA A 102 11.11 5.18 -1.90
C ALA A 102 9.84 5.96 -2.28
N GLN A 103 8.78 5.24 -2.60
CA GLN A 103 7.48 5.86 -2.87
C GLN A 103 6.72 6.04 -1.57
N ASP A 104 6.02 7.16 -1.46
CA ASP A 104 5.01 7.31 -0.43
C ASP A 104 3.79 6.45 -0.77
N LEU A 105 3.15 5.92 0.27
CA LEU A 105 1.94 5.14 0.11
C LEU A 105 0.76 6.11 -0.09
N PRO A 106 -0.09 5.90 -1.12
CA PRO A 106 -1.29 6.70 -1.29
C PRO A 106 -2.17 6.62 -0.05
N PHE A 107 -2.73 7.76 0.34
CA PHE A 107 -3.49 7.90 1.59
C PHE A 107 -4.65 6.90 1.70
N CYS A 108 -5.31 6.57 0.58
CA CYS A 108 -6.40 5.60 0.56
C CYS A 108 -5.95 4.17 0.94
N ILE A 109 -4.68 3.81 0.74
CA ILE A 109 -4.14 2.51 1.19
C ILE A 109 -3.89 2.52 2.70
N LEU A 110 -3.43 3.64 3.27
CA LEU A 110 -3.33 3.81 4.73
C LEU A 110 -4.72 3.68 5.37
N GLN A 111 -5.73 4.33 4.78
CA GLN A 111 -7.13 4.23 5.22
C GLN A 111 -7.64 2.78 5.12
N ALA A 112 -7.36 2.08 4.03
CA ALA A 112 -7.79 0.70 3.83
C ALA A 112 -7.14 -0.26 4.82
N TRP A 113 -5.84 -0.08 5.08
CA TRP A 113 -5.12 -0.86 6.09
C TRP A 113 -5.73 -0.65 7.48
N LEU A 114 -5.93 0.61 7.90
CA LEU A 114 -6.50 0.92 9.20
C LEU A 114 -7.94 0.38 9.31
N TYR A 115 -8.75 0.55 8.26
CA TYR A 115 -10.11 0.02 8.23
C TYR A 115 -10.16 -1.50 8.43
N ALA A 116 -9.17 -2.23 7.90
CA ALA A 116 -9.04 -3.67 8.04
C ALA A 116 -8.58 -4.11 9.43
N GLN A 117 -8.02 -3.22 10.27
CA GLN A 117 -7.63 -3.54 11.65
C GLN A 117 -8.82 -3.59 12.61
N ARG A 118 -10.02 -3.19 12.16
CA ARG A 118 -11.20 -3.14 13.03
C ARG A 118 -11.65 -4.53 13.49
N PRO A 119 -12.22 -4.66 14.69
CA PRO A 119 -12.48 -3.58 15.65
C PRO A 119 -11.23 -3.16 16.44
N PHE A 120 -11.16 -1.87 16.79
CA PHE A 120 -10.17 -1.32 17.73
C PHE A 120 -10.79 -0.10 18.43
N ASP A 121 -10.38 0.14 19.68
CA ASP A 121 -10.75 1.32 20.46
C ASP A 121 -9.52 2.07 21.01
N THR A 122 -8.32 1.50 20.89
CA THR A 122 -7.04 2.16 21.18
C THR A 122 -6.14 2.15 19.95
N LEU A 123 -5.53 3.30 19.64
CA LEU A 123 -4.56 3.45 18.56
C LEU A 123 -3.22 3.97 19.08
N TYR A 124 -2.14 3.35 18.62
CA TYR A 124 -0.77 3.75 18.93
C TYR A 124 -0.12 4.46 17.73
N LEU A 125 0.48 5.61 17.99
CA LEU A 125 1.09 6.50 17.01
C LEU A 125 2.60 6.58 17.28
N PRO A 126 3.44 5.93 16.46
CA PRO A 126 4.88 5.99 16.63
C PRO A 126 5.48 7.30 16.17
N GLU A 127 6.66 7.62 16.70
CA GLU A 127 7.47 8.79 16.36
C GLU A 127 7.79 8.94 14.85
N GLU A 128 7.62 7.88 14.06
CA GLU A 128 7.78 7.93 12.59
C GLU A 128 6.88 8.96 11.90
N TRP A 129 5.85 9.44 12.60
CA TRP A 129 4.95 10.51 12.17
C TRP A 129 5.37 11.91 12.60
N ASN A 130 6.50 12.09 13.28
CA ASN A 130 6.94 13.41 13.77
C ASN A 130 7.83 14.17 12.77
N GLN A 131 7.59 14.02 11.46
CA GLN A 131 8.46 14.58 10.42
C GLN A 131 8.05 15.98 9.95
N GLY A 132 6.91 16.50 10.40
CA GLY A 132 6.43 17.84 10.09
C GLY A 132 4.91 17.93 10.02
N MET A 133 4.40 19.12 9.68
CA MET A 133 2.95 19.40 9.69
C MET A 133 2.13 18.57 8.69
N GLN A 134 2.71 18.17 7.57
CA GLN A 134 2.04 17.29 6.61
C GLN A 134 1.68 15.93 7.23
N ASP A 135 2.52 15.40 8.12
CA ASP A 135 2.24 14.16 8.84
C ASP A 135 1.12 14.36 9.88
N ALA A 136 1.05 15.54 10.52
CA ALA A 136 -0.05 15.88 11.42
C ALA A 136 -1.39 15.91 10.68
N GLU A 137 -1.45 16.59 9.52
CA GLU A 137 -2.65 16.66 8.69
C GLU A 137 -3.09 15.26 8.24
N GLN A 138 -2.15 14.45 7.74
CA GLN A 138 -2.42 13.09 7.28
C GLN A 138 -2.91 12.20 8.43
N LEU A 139 -2.31 12.29 9.63
CA LEU A 139 -2.77 11.56 10.81
C LEU A 139 -4.17 11.98 11.23
N MET A 140 -4.44 13.29 11.29
CA MET A 140 -5.77 13.80 11.64
C MET A 140 -6.83 13.28 10.67
N GLU A 141 -6.60 13.40 9.35
CA GLU A 141 -7.52 12.90 8.33
C GLU A 141 -7.75 11.38 8.45
N LEU A 142 -6.70 10.63 8.83
CA LEU A 142 -6.77 9.18 9.00
C LEU A 142 -7.60 8.80 10.23
N LEU A 143 -7.49 9.57 11.31
CA LEU A 143 -8.11 9.30 12.61
C LEU A 143 -9.57 9.76 12.69
N ILE A 144 -9.93 10.91 12.09
CA ILE A 144 -11.26 11.53 12.15
C ILE A 144 -12.42 10.52 12.03
N PRO A 145 -12.43 9.59 11.06
CA PRO A 145 -13.54 8.64 10.90
C PRO A 145 -13.74 7.67 12.07
N TYR A 146 -12.74 7.55 12.94
CA TYR A 146 -12.70 6.59 14.05
C TYR A 146 -12.78 7.27 15.42
N LEU A 147 -12.41 8.55 15.54
CA LEU A 147 -12.38 9.31 16.81
C LEU A 147 -13.66 9.16 17.67
N PRO A 148 -14.89 9.22 17.12
CA PRO A 148 -16.10 9.06 17.95
C PRO A 148 -16.24 7.70 18.67
N ARG A 149 -15.42 6.71 18.30
CA ARG A 149 -15.45 5.35 18.88
C ARG A 149 -14.14 4.96 19.55
N LEU A 150 -13.11 5.80 19.44
CA LEU A 150 -11.83 5.56 20.08
C LEU A 150 -11.92 5.93 21.56
N LYS A 151 -11.42 5.04 22.42
CA LYS A 151 -11.22 5.33 23.85
C LYS A 151 -9.88 6.03 24.08
N GLN A 152 -8.85 5.64 23.32
CA GLN A 152 -7.50 6.10 23.56
C GLN A 152 -6.74 6.30 22.24
N VAL A 153 -5.97 7.38 22.22
CA VAL A 153 -4.90 7.61 21.26
C VAL A 153 -3.61 7.75 22.06
N VAL A 154 -2.61 6.96 21.73
CA VAL A 154 -1.35 6.88 22.48
C VAL A 154 -0.20 7.25 21.54
N TRP A 155 0.50 8.33 21.87
CA TRP A 155 1.76 8.69 21.24
C TRP A 155 2.90 7.87 21.84
N THR A 156 3.73 7.29 20.98
CA THR A 156 4.91 6.52 21.38
C THR A 156 6.15 7.09 20.72
N GLY A 157 6.93 7.83 21.48
CA GLY A 157 8.09 8.57 20.98
C GLY A 157 8.32 9.84 21.78
N GLU A 158 9.30 10.62 21.34
CA GLU A 158 9.48 11.97 21.84
C GLU A 158 8.31 12.87 21.44
N GLU A 159 7.98 13.81 22.34
CA GLU A 159 7.05 14.89 22.04
C GLU A 159 7.64 15.80 20.96
N GLY A 160 6.79 16.26 20.05
CA GLY A 160 7.17 17.26 19.06
C GLY A 160 5.95 17.90 18.45
N THR A 161 6.17 18.60 17.34
CA THR A 161 5.15 19.49 16.77
C THR A 161 3.91 18.73 16.29
N VAL A 162 4.07 17.47 15.85
CA VAL A 162 2.95 16.64 15.42
C VAL A 162 2.12 16.15 16.61
N SER A 163 2.77 15.67 17.68
CA SER A 163 2.06 15.23 18.88
C SER A 163 1.35 16.38 19.59
N GLU A 164 1.96 17.57 19.64
CA GLU A 164 1.36 18.77 20.19
C GLU A 164 0.12 19.20 19.41
N SER A 165 0.22 19.29 18.08
CA SER A 165 -0.90 19.62 17.19
C SER A 165 -2.05 18.62 17.35
N LEU A 166 -1.73 17.32 17.36
CA LEU A 166 -2.72 16.26 17.55
C LEU A 166 -3.37 16.33 18.93
N GLN A 167 -2.61 16.60 19.99
CA GLN A 167 -3.14 16.73 21.35
C GLN A 167 -4.16 17.85 21.44
N ASN A 168 -3.85 19.03 20.88
CA ASN A 168 -4.77 20.17 20.87
C ASN A 168 -6.05 19.82 20.11
N TYR A 169 -5.93 19.25 18.90
CA TYR A 169 -7.08 18.83 18.09
C TYR A 169 -7.97 17.81 18.82
N LEU A 170 -7.38 16.76 19.41
CA LEU A 170 -8.12 15.72 20.14
C LEU A 170 -8.87 16.29 21.34
N TYR A 171 -8.24 17.21 22.08
CA TYR A 171 -8.83 17.81 23.26
C TYR A 171 -9.95 18.79 22.90
N GLU A 172 -9.72 19.70 21.96
CA GLU A 172 -10.67 20.74 21.58
C GLU A 172 -11.90 20.19 20.85
N GLU A 173 -11.70 19.28 19.89
CA GLU A 173 -12.79 18.80 19.02
C GLU A 173 -13.51 17.57 19.57
N TYR A 174 -12.82 16.72 20.34
CA TYR A 174 -13.35 15.43 20.80
C TYR A 174 -13.30 15.24 22.32
N GLY A 175 -12.73 16.18 23.08
CA GLY A 175 -12.56 16.03 24.53
C GLY A 175 -11.65 14.86 24.92
N MET A 176 -10.79 14.40 23.99
CA MET A 176 -9.90 13.26 24.17
C MET A 176 -8.51 13.72 24.61
N ILE A 177 -7.92 13.02 25.58
CA ILE A 177 -6.55 13.28 26.03
C ILE A 177 -5.60 12.36 25.25
N LEU A 178 -4.60 12.94 24.59
CA LEU A 178 -3.48 12.19 24.01
C LEU A 178 -2.63 11.62 25.14
N LEU A 179 -2.46 10.29 25.16
CA LEU A 179 -1.62 9.62 26.14
C LEU A 179 -0.20 9.43 25.59
N PHE A 180 0.78 9.39 26.48
CA PHE A 180 2.18 9.14 26.12
C PHE A 180 2.66 7.85 26.76
N ASP A 181 3.20 6.95 25.97
CA ASP A 181 3.80 5.69 26.44
C ASP A 181 5.10 5.40 25.69
N ARG A 182 6.05 4.75 26.35
CA ARG A 182 7.31 4.30 25.73
C ARG A 182 7.19 2.89 25.16
N ARG A 183 6.13 2.15 25.51
CA ARG A 183 5.94 0.75 25.08
C ARG A 183 4.67 0.63 24.26
N ILE A 184 4.79 -0.13 23.17
CA ILE A 184 3.66 -0.58 22.37
C ILE A 184 3.35 -2.00 22.83
N PRO A 185 2.13 -2.30 23.33
CA PRO A 185 1.73 -3.65 23.68
C PRO A 185 1.72 -4.58 22.47
N ASP A 186 1.98 -5.87 22.70
CA ASP A 186 1.85 -6.89 21.67
C ASP A 186 0.40 -6.96 21.17
N GLY A 187 0.24 -6.99 19.84
CA GLY A 187 -1.08 -7.02 19.20
C GLY A 187 -1.82 -5.68 19.18
N ALA A 188 -1.22 -4.59 19.69
CA ALA A 188 -1.80 -3.26 19.56
C ALA A 188 -1.94 -2.83 18.09
N VAL A 189 -2.98 -2.04 17.81
CA VAL A 189 -3.13 -1.39 16.50
C VAL A 189 -2.24 -0.15 16.46
N VAL A 190 -1.15 -0.27 15.72
CA VAL A 190 -0.14 0.79 15.58
C VAL A 190 -0.19 1.33 14.17
N ILE A 191 -0.34 2.64 13.99
CA ILE A 191 -0.32 3.22 12.64
C ILE A 191 1.11 3.29 12.12
N ARG A 192 1.52 2.30 11.32
CA ARG A 192 2.83 2.30 10.64
C ARG A 192 2.72 2.24 9.13
N ARG A 193 3.46 3.11 8.44
CA ARG A 193 3.53 3.10 6.97
C ARG A 193 4.02 1.75 6.44
N ALA A 194 5.01 1.15 7.11
CA ALA A 194 5.54 -0.17 6.77
C ALA A 194 4.50 -1.30 6.88
N GLN A 195 3.54 -1.21 7.82
CA GLN A 195 2.48 -2.21 7.95
C GLN A 195 1.45 -2.08 6.83
N ALA A 196 1.11 -0.85 6.43
CA ALA A 196 0.24 -0.61 5.29
C ALA A 196 0.86 -1.09 3.96
N TRP A 197 2.18 -0.90 3.77
CA TRP A 197 2.92 -1.50 2.66
C TRP A 197 2.81 -3.03 2.65
N LYS A 198 3.07 -3.68 3.80
CA LYS A 198 2.94 -5.15 3.93
C LYS A 198 1.51 -5.63 3.64
N PHE A 199 0.51 -4.86 4.07
CA PHE A 199 -0.90 -5.16 3.82
C PHE A 199 -1.25 -5.09 2.33
N LEU A 200 -0.81 -4.06 1.61
CA LEU A 200 -0.98 -3.97 0.16
C LEU A 200 -0.34 -5.19 -0.53
N ASP A 201 0.90 -5.48 -0.17
CA ASP A 201 1.69 -6.56 -0.76
C ASP A 201 1.05 -7.93 -0.54
N ALA A 202 0.56 -8.20 0.68
CA ALA A 202 -0.17 -9.42 1.02
C ALA A 202 -1.53 -9.51 0.31
N THR A 203 -2.25 -8.40 0.20
CA THR A 203 -3.56 -8.35 -0.48
C THR A 203 -3.43 -8.77 -1.93
N VAL A 204 -2.46 -8.21 -2.66
CA VAL A 204 -2.24 -8.53 -4.07
C VAL A 204 -1.73 -9.97 -4.23
N LYS A 205 -0.80 -10.43 -3.39
CA LYS A 205 -0.32 -11.84 -3.40
C LYS A 205 -1.46 -12.83 -3.20
N ASN A 206 -2.38 -12.56 -2.29
CA ASN A 206 -3.55 -13.42 -2.05
C ASN A 206 -4.51 -13.40 -3.26
N GLY A 207 -4.72 -12.23 -3.88
CA GLY A 207 -5.49 -12.10 -5.12
C GLY A 207 -4.89 -12.95 -6.25
N TYR A 208 -3.57 -12.84 -6.44
CA TYR A 208 -2.81 -13.62 -7.42
C TYR A 208 -2.91 -15.13 -7.19
N ASN A 209 -2.63 -15.61 -5.97
CA ASN A 209 -2.68 -17.04 -5.66
C ASN A 209 -4.07 -17.64 -5.95
N THR A 210 -5.12 -16.86 -5.68
CA THR A 210 -6.50 -17.25 -5.98
C THR A 210 -6.69 -17.45 -7.49
N LEU A 211 -6.19 -16.55 -8.35
CA LEU A 211 -6.28 -16.71 -9.81
C LEU A 211 -5.50 -17.93 -10.32
N VAL A 212 -4.29 -18.18 -9.82
CA VAL A 212 -3.48 -19.35 -10.22
C VAL A 212 -4.19 -20.66 -9.86
N HIS A 213 -4.72 -20.76 -8.64
CA HIS A 213 -5.43 -21.96 -8.21
C HIS A 213 -6.69 -22.23 -9.05
N TYR A 214 -7.52 -21.22 -9.34
CA TYR A 214 -8.70 -21.41 -10.19
C TYR A 214 -8.35 -21.65 -11.67
N GLY A 215 -7.25 -21.08 -12.17
CA GLY A 215 -6.75 -21.33 -13.51
C GLY A 215 -6.27 -22.77 -13.71
N ASN A 216 -5.72 -23.39 -12.67
CA ASN A 216 -5.30 -24.80 -12.69
C ASN A 216 -6.49 -25.78 -12.58
N ILE A 217 -7.56 -25.41 -11.86
CA ILE A 217 -8.77 -26.26 -11.74
C ILE A 217 -9.55 -26.35 -13.06
N ARG A 218 -9.47 -25.33 -13.93
CA ARG A 218 -10.14 -25.32 -15.25
C ARG A 218 -9.37 -26.06 -16.35
N ARG A 219 -8.27 -26.74 -16.03
CA ARG A 219 -7.45 -27.52 -16.98
C ARG A 219 -7.58 -29.05 -16.80
N ILE A 220 -8.65 -29.52 -16.15
CA ILE A 220 -8.96 -30.96 -16.03
C ILE A 220 -10.13 -31.29 -16.94
#